data_AF-A0A0Q9XK78-F1
#
_entry.id   AF-A0A0Q9XK78-F1
#
_cell.length_a   1.000
_cell.length_b   1.000
_cell.length_c   1.000
_cell.angle_alpha   90.00
_cell.angle_beta   90.00
_cell.angle_gamma   90.00
#
_symmetry.space_group_name_H-M   'P 1'
#
loop_
_entity.id
_entity.type
_entity.pdbx_description
1 polymer ?
#
loop_
_entity_poly.entity_id
_entity_poly.type
_entity_poly.pdbx_seq_one_letter_code
_entity_poly.pdbx_strand_id
1 'polypeptide(L)'
;MWLLIQFSLNFTCLYSCSFWLRYGVLTNEQSIVMVNMIGSTLFLIYTLVYYVFTVNKRAYVKQFGIVLAILIAVIVYTNSLQDDPQKMIHLTGIVCCIVTVCFFAAPLTSLVHVIRVKNSESLPLPLIATSFFVSLQWLIYGILISDSFIQIPNFLGCLLSLLQLGLFVLYPPRSYSYTGQGYKLLEQAVPF
;
A
#
# COMPACT_ATOMS: atom_id res chain seq x y z
N MET A 1 1.13 -19.45 -5.89
CA MET A 1 0.18 -18.66 -5.06
C MET A 1 0.77 -17.31 -4.66
N TRP A 2 1.96 -17.27 -4.06
CA TRP A 2 2.66 -16.01 -3.74
C TRP A 2 2.89 -15.07 -4.94
N LEU A 3 3.38 -15.58 -6.07
CA LEU A 3 3.50 -14.79 -7.31
C LEU A 3 2.15 -14.28 -7.85
N LEU A 4 1.04 -14.99 -7.62
CA LEU A 4 -0.29 -14.54 -8.04
C LEU A 4 -0.83 -13.42 -7.14
N ILE A 5 -0.52 -13.46 -5.85
CA ILE A 5 -0.88 -12.42 -4.87
C ILE A 5 -0.09 -11.14 -5.15
N GLN A 6 1.22 -11.26 -5.36
CA GLN A 6 2.09 -10.13 -5.67
C GLN A 6 1.78 -9.53 -7.06
N PHE A 7 1.39 -10.38 -8.00
CA PHE A 7 0.93 -9.97 -9.33
C PHE A 7 -0.42 -9.24 -9.30
N SER A 8 -1.37 -9.69 -8.46
CA SER A 8 -2.62 -8.96 -8.25
C SER A 8 -2.42 -7.61 -7.57
N LEU A 9 -1.40 -7.48 -6.71
CA LEU A 9 -1.17 -6.26 -5.92
C LEU A 9 -0.84 -5.03 -6.77
N ASN A 10 0.00 -5.19 -7.81
CA ASN A 10 0.45 -4.09 -8.65
C ASN A 10 -0.70 -3.44 -9.42
N PHE A 11 -1.60 -4.26 -9.94
CA PHE A 11 -2.84 -3.79 -10.54
C PHE A 11 -3.66 -3.03 -9.51
N THR A 12 -3.91 -3.63 -8.35
CA THR A 12 -4.69 -3.00 -7.28
C THR A 12 -4.15 -1.60 -6.98
N CYS A 13 -2.83 -1.38 -6.94
CA CYS A 13 -2.23 -0.04 -6.73
C CYS A 13 -2.64 0.99 -7.79
N LEU A 14 -2.55 0.64 -9.09
CA LEU A 14 -3.01 1.51 -10.18
C LEU A 14 -4.48 1.88 -10.02
N TYR A 15 -5.32 0.90 -9.69
CA TYR A 15 -6.77 1.11 -9.52
C TYR A 15 -7.09 1.92 -8.28
N SER A 16 -6.36 1.71 -7.18
CA SER A 16 -6.49 2.50 -5.97
C SER A 16 -6.17 3.97 -6.23
N CYS A 17 -5.05 4.25 -6.89
CA CYS A 17 -4.71 5.62 -7.28
C CYS A 17 -5.78 6.21 -8.22
N SER A 18 -6.35 5.40 -9.13
CA SER A 18 -7.44 5.87 -10.01
C SER A 18 -8.71 6.24 -9.24
N PHE A 19 -9.10 5.43 -8.24
CA PHE A 19 -10.26 5.73 -7.40
C PHE A 19 -10.04 6.95 -6.52
N TRP A 20 -8.86 7.07 -5.89
CA TRP A 20 -8.52 8.25 -5.09
C TRP A 20 -8.38 9.52 -5.92
N LEU A 21 -7.89 9.41 -7.17
CA LEU A 21 -7.87 10.52 -8.12
C LEU A 21 -9.30 10.99 -8.42
N ARG A 22 -10.22 10.06 -8.70
CA ARG A 22 -11.65 10.37 -8.91
C ARG A 22 -12.25 11.01 -7.66
N TYR A 23 -11.97 10.47 -6.49
CA TYR A 23 -12.44 11.00 -5.22
C TYR A 23 -11.97 12.45 -5.01
N GLY A 24 -10.68 12.73 -5.19
CA GLY A 24 -10.13 14.09 -5.09
C GLY A 24 -10.74 15.08 -6.08
N VAL A 25 -11.05 14.64 -7.31
CA VAL A 25 -11.77 15.48 -8.29
C VAL A 25 -13.19 15.77 -7.81
N LEU A 26 -13.88 14.78 -7.24
CA LEU A 26 -15.25 14.94 -6.74
C LEU A 26 -15.34 15.84 -5.51
N THR A 27 -14.33 15.81 -4.64
CA THR A 27 -14.26 16.64 -3.42
C THR A 27 -13.56 17.99 -3.64
N ASN A 28 -13.04 18.27 -4.85
CA ASN A 28 -12.18 19.43 -5.16
C ASN A 28 -10.89 19.51 -4.33
N GLU A 29 -10.40 18.37 -3.85
CA GLU A 29 -9.20 18.27 -3.03
C GLU A 29 -7.92 18.10 -3.88
N GLN A 30 -7.28 19.21 -4.23
CA GLN A 30 -6.12 19.23 -5.14
C GLN A 30 -4.94 18.37 -4.65
N SER A 31 -4.70 18.32 -3.33
CA SER A 31 -3.63 17.51 -2.75
C SER A 31 -3.81 16.03 -3.09
N ILE A 32 -5.04 15.52 -3.01
CA ILE A 32 -5.39 14.12 -3.32
C ILE A 32 -5.21 13.88 -4.82
N VAL A 33 -5.67 14.83 -5.64
CA VAL A 33 -5.56 14.74 -7.10
C VAL A 33 -4.10 14.64 -7.53
N MET A 34 -3.24 15.53 -7.04
CA MET A 34 -1.83 15.60 -7.46
C MET A 34 -1.08 14.30 -7.13
N VAL A 35 -1.15 13.83 -5.87
CA VAL A 35 -0.40 12.62 -5.47
C VAL A 35 -0.87 11.37 -6.21
N ASN A 36 -2.18 11.25 -6.45
CA ASN A 36 -2.76 10.07 -7.10
C ASN A 36 -2.63 10.13 -8.62
N MET A 37 -2.52 11.30 -9.23
CA MET A 37 -2.17 11.46 -10.64
C MET A 37 -0.73 10.97 -10.89
N ILE A 38 0.21 11.40 -10.04
CA ILE A 38 1.61 10.94 -10.09
C ILE A 38 1.65 9.43 -9.87
N GLY A 39 0.98 8.94 -8.82
CA GLY A 39 0.91 7.51 -8.49
C GLY A 39 0.34 6.67 -9.63
N SER A 40 -0.79 7.09 -10.20
CA SER A 40 -1.41 6.40 -11.35
C SER A 40 -0.47 6.35 -12.56
N THR A 41 0.26 7.43 -12.82
CA THR A 41 1.23 7.48 -13.93
C THR A 41 2.38 6.50 -13.70
N LEU A 42 2.97 6.51 -12.51
CA LEU A 42 4.07 5.61 -12.15
C LEU A 42 3.64 4.14 -12.20
N PHE A 43 2.46 3.81 -11.65
CA PHE A 43 1.94 2.44 -11.71
C PHE A 43 1.57 2.03 -13.12
N LEU A 44 1.05 2.93 -13.97
CA LEU A 44 0.81 2.63 -15.37
C LEU A 44 2.12 2.27 -16.10
N ILE A 45 3.18 3.06 -15.90
CA ILE A 45 4.50 2.76 -16.47
C ILE A 45 5.00 1.41 -15.97
N TYR A 46 4.92 1.15 -14.66
CA TYR A 46 5.32 -0.12 -14.06
C TYR A 46 4.57 -1.31 -14.68
N THR A 47 3.25 -1.18 -14.80
CA THR A 47 2.34 -2.16 -15.41
C THR A 47 2.75 -2.43 -16.86
N LEU A 48 3.02 -1.40 -17.67
CA LEU A 48 3.48 -1.56 -19.05
C LEU A 48 4.84 -2.26 -19.15
N VAL A 49 5.81 -1.86 -18.33
CA VAL A 49 7.13 -2.51 -18.27
C VAL A 49 6.97 -3.98 -17.87
N TYR A 50 6.17 -4.28 -16.85
CA TYR A 50 5.92 -5.65 -16.43
C TYR A 50 5.30 -6.50 -17.54
N TYR A 51 4.35 -5.95 -18.32
CA TYR A 51 3.77 -6.64 -19.46
C TYR A 51 4.81 -7.03 -20.52
N VAL A 52 5.80 -6.18 -20.77
CA VAL A 52 6.87 -6.46 -21.73
C VAL A 52 7.70 -7.66 -21.28
N PHE A 53 8.05 -7.73 -20.01
CA PHE A 53 8.98 -8.74 -19.47
C PHE A 53 8.31 -10.01 -18.92
N THR A 54 6.98 -10.02 -18.72
CA THR A 54 6.32 -11.20 -18.18
C THR A 54 6.21 -12.33 -19.20
N VAL A 55 6.51 -13.55 -18.75
CA VAL A 55 6.38 -14.76 -19.58
C VAL A 55 4.90 -15.12 -19.80
N ASN A 56 4.05 -14.91 -18.79
CA ASN A 56 2.65 -15.34 -18.82
C ASN A 56 1.70 -14.20 -19.21
N LYS A 57 1.79 -13.75 -20.46
CA LYS A 57 0.98 -12.63 -20.99
C LYS A 57 -0.53 -12.88 -20.91
N ARG A 58 -0.98 -14.13 -21.09
CA ARG A 58 -2.41 -14.48 -21.01
C ARG A 58 -2.98 -14.27 -19.62
N ALA A 59 -2.29 -14.78 -18.58
CA ALA A 59 -2.71 -14.55 -17.20
C ALA A 59 -2.71 -13.06 -16.87
N TYR A 60 -1.71 -12.33 -17.39
CA TYR A 60 -1.60 -10.90 -17.20
C TYR A 60 -2.78 -10.13 -17.77
N VAL A 61 -3.05 -10.29 -19.06
CA VAL A 61 -4.13 -9.55 -19.75
C VAL A 61 -5.49 -9.90 -19.14
N LYS A 62 -5.70 -11.17 -18.76
CA LYS A 62 -6.94 -11.58 -18.09
C LYS A 62 -7.13 -10.84 -16.76
N GLN A 63 -6.11 -10.79 -15.91
CA GLN A 63 -6.22 -10.13 -14.62
C GLN A 63 -6.39 -8.61 -14.77
N PHE A 64 -5.57 -7.97 -15.61
CA PHE A 64 -5.72 -6.55 -15.92
C PHE A 64 -7.12 -6.23 -16.46
N GLY A 65 -7.63 -7.04 -17.39
CA GLY A 65 -8.97 -6.88 -17.96
C GLY A 65 -10.09 -7.00 -16.91
N ILE A 66 -10.00 -7.96 -15.99
CA ILE A 66 -10.97 -8.11 -14.89
C ILE A 66 -10.98 -6.87 -14.01
N VAL A 67 -9.81 -6.40 -13.55
CA VAL A 67 -9.76 -5.27 -12.64
C VAL A 67 -10.13 -3.96 -13.36
N LEU A 68 -9.79 -3.81 -14.64
CA LEU A 68 -10.24 -2.69 -15.48
C LEU A 68 -11.75 -2.67 -15.65
N ALA A 69 -12.37 -3.83 -15.87
CA ALA A 69 -13.83 -3.94 -15.95
C ALA A 69 -14.50 -3.53 -14.63
N ILE A 70 -13.94 -3.92 -13.48
CA ILE A 70 -14.43 -3.50 -12.15
C ILE A 70 -14.31 -1.97 -11.99
N LEU A 71 -13.16 -1.39 -12.34
CA LEU A 71 -12.96 0.06 -12.30
C LEU A 71 -14.01 0.80 -13.13
N ILE A 72 -14.18 0.40 -14.39
CA ILE A 72 -15.15 1.02 -15.29
C ILE A 72 -16.57 0.85 -14.75
N ALA A 73 -16.94 -0.34 -14.28
CA ALA A 73 -18.27 -0.60 -13.73
C ALA A 73 -18.57 0.30 -12.52
N VAL A 74 -17.61 0.46 -11.59
CA VAL A 74 -17.77 1.37 -10.45
C VAL A 74 -17.91 2.82 -10.91
N ILE A 75 -17.08 3.29 -11.84
CA ILE A 75 -17.15 4.66 -12.36
C ILE A 75 -18.49 4.93 -13.06
N VAL A 76 -18.94 4.00 -13.90
CA VAL A 76 -20.23 4.11 -14.59
C VAL A 76 -21.38 4.14 -13.58
N TYR A 77 -21.34 3.26 -12.58
CA TYR A 77 -22.35 3.22 -11.53
C TYR A 77 -22.38 4.52 -10.71
N THR A 78 -21.23 5.03 -10.26
CA THR A 78 -21.21 6.28 -9.50
C THR A 78 -21.59 7.50 -10.36
N ASN A 79 -21.24 7.53 -11.64
CA ASN A 79 -21.68 8.58 -12.56
C ASN A 79 -23.20 8.57 -12.81
N SER A 80 -23.85 7.41 -12.74
CA SER A 80 -25.33 7.36 -12.82
C SER A 80 -26.02 8.05 -11.63
N LEU A 81 -25.27 8.40 -10.59
CA LEU A 81 -25.74 9.13 -9.40
C LEU A 81 -25.43 10.63 -9.48
N GLN A 82 -25.12 11.17 -10.66
CA GLN A 82 -24.79 12.59 -10.84
C GLN A 82 -25.87 13.56 -10.33
N ASP A 83 -27.13 13.12 -10.29
CA ASP A 83 -28.26 13.91 -9.77
C ASP A 83 -28.20 14.09 -8.24
N ASP A 84 -27.41 13.26 -7.54
CA ASP A 84 -27.14 13.36 -6.10
C ASP A 84 -25.61 13.33 -5.85
N PRO A 85 -24.95 14.51 -5.93
CA PRO A 85 -23.50 14.61 -5.76
C PRO A 85 -22.99 14.10 -4.41
N GLN A 86 -23.78 14.25 -3.34
CA GLN A 86 -23.39 13.80 -2.00
C GLN A 86 -23.33 12.27 -1.95
N LYS A 87 -24.34 11.60 -2.49
CA LYS A 87 -24.35 10.14 -2.59
C LYS A 87 -23.24 9.61 -3.50
N MET A 88 -22.96 10.29 -4.61
CA MET A 88 -21.86 9.95 -5.51
C MET A 88 -20.49 10.03 -4.80
N ILE A 89 -20.23 11.12 -4.06
CA ILE A 89 -18.99 11.30 -3.27
C ILE A 89 -18.89 10.21 -2.20
N HIS A 90 -19.96 9.99 -1.43
CA HIS A 90 -19.98 9.04 -0.33
C HIS A 90 -19.70 7.60 -0.79
N LEU A 91 -20.35 7.14 -1.86
CA LEU A 91 -20.10 5.80 -2.41
C LEU A 91 -18.69 5.67 -2.99
N THR A 92 -18.18 6.70 -3.66
CA THR A 92 -16.80 6.72 -4.16
C THR A 92 -15.80 6.62 -3.01
N GLY A 93 -16.03 7.37 -1.92
CA GLY A 93 -15.22 7.32 -0.70
C GLY A 93 -15.22 5.95 -0.04
N ILE A 94 -16.39 5.29 0.06
CA ILE A 94 -16.49 3.91 0.56
C ILE A 94 -15.63 2.96 -0.29
N VAL A 95 -15.72 3.03 -1.62
CA VAL A 95 -14.92 2.18 -2.50
C VAL A 95 -13.42 2.44 -2.28
N CYS A 96 -13.00 3.71 -2.17
CA CYS A 96 -11.61 4.06 -1.88
C CYS A 96 -11.13 3.42 -0.56
N CYS A 97 -11.94 3.50 0.50
CA CYS A 97 -11.64 2.88 1.79
C CYS A 97 -11.51 1.36 1.68
N ILE A 98 -12.47 0.69 1.04
CA ILE A 98 -12.47 -0.78 0.89
C ILE A 98 -11.20 -1.21 0.14
N VAL A 99 -10.91 -0.59 -1.00
CA VAL A 99 -9.71 -0.90 -1.79
C VAL A 99 -8.44 -0.65 -0.98
N THR A 100 -8.40 0.45 -0.21
CA THR A 100 -7.25 0.77 0.65
C THR A 100 -7.04 -0.28 1.74
N VAL A 101 -8.11 -0.70 2.43
CA VAL A 101 -8.06 -1.73 3.47
C VAL A 101 -7.66 -3.09 2.89
N CYS A 102 -8.09 -3.43 1.67
CA CYS A 102 -7.65 -4.66 1.01
C CYS A 102 -6.13 -4.74 0.84
N PHE A 103 -5.42 -3.60 0.68
CA PHE A 103 -3.94 -3.64 0.63
C PHE A 103 -3.31 -4.06 1.94
N PHE A 104 -3.96 -3.80 3.07
CA PHE A 104 -3.42 -4.15 4.38
C PHE A 104 -3.28 -5.67 4.58
N ALA A 105 -3.90 -6.49 3.72
CA ALA A 105 -3.69 -7.94 3.73
C ALA A 105 -2.21 -8.34 3.53
N ALA A 106 -1.46 -7.62 2.69
CA ALA A 106 -0.05 -7.91 2.44
C ALA A 106 0.87 -7.65 3.66
N PRO A 107 0.87 -6.45 4.28
CA PRO A 107 1.63 -6.23 5.51
C PRO A 107 1.14 -7.10 6.68
N LEU A 108 -0.17 -7.38 6.78
CA LEU A 108 -0.69 -8.27 7.81
C LEU A 108 -0.16 -9.71 7.68
N THR A 109 -0.06 -10.22 6.44
CA THR A 109 0.57 -11.52 6.18
C THR A 109 2.04 -11.51 6.58
N SER A 110 2.73 -10.39 6.34
CA SER A 110 4.14 -10.22 6.72
C SER A 110 4.33 -10.20 8.24
N LEU A 111 3.44 -9.54 8.99
CA LEU A 111 3.43 -9.56 10.45
C LEU A 111 3.33 -11.00 11.00
N VAL A 112 2.36 -11.78 10.50
CA VAL A 112 2.16 -13.18 10.91
C VAL A 112 3.41 -14.02 10.60
N HIS A 113 4.04 -13.78 9.45
CA HIS A 113 5.27 -14.49 9.08
C HIS A 113 6.40 -14.19 10.08
N VAL A 114 6.68 -12.92 10.36
CA VAL A 114 7.75 -12.48 11.28
C VAL A 114 7.57 -13.04 12.68
N ILE A 115 6.34 -13.05 13.21
CA ILE A 115 6.04 -13.63 14.52
C ILE A 115 6.35 -15.13 14.55
N ARG A 116 5.98 -15.87 13.48
CA ARG A 116 6.23 -17.31 13.37
C ARG A 116 7.72 -17.64 13.29
N VAL A 117 8.47 -16.89 12.46
CA VAL A 117 9.90 -17.15 12.26
C VAL A 117 10.80 -16.48 13.31
N LYS A 118 10.24 -15.57 14.12
CA LYS A 118 10.96 -14.74 15.10
C LYS A 118 12.19 -14.05 14.48
N ASN A 119 12.04 -13.56 13.26
CA ASN A 119 13.09 -12.88 12.49
C ASN A 119 12.44 -11.84 11.58
N SER A 120 12.90 -10.59 11.65
CA SER A 120 12.40 -9.46 10.84
C SER A 120 13.28 -9.13 9.63
N GLU A 121 14.22 -10.00 9.25
CA GLU A 121 15.11 -9.81 8.10
C GLU A 121 14.38 -9.61 6.75
N SER A 122 13.15 -10.12 6.63
CA SER A 122 12.30 -9.91 5.46
C SER A 122 11.55 -8.57 5.44
N LEU A 123 11.60 -7.79 6.53
CA LEU A 123 10.93 -6.50 6.63
C LEU A 123 11.87 -5.35 6.18
N PRO A 124 11.52 -4.60 5.12
CA PRO A 124 12.28 -3.42 4.71
C PRO A 124 12.00 -2.25 5.66
N LEU A 125 12.82 -2.09 6.71
CA LEU A 125 12.64 -1.06 7.74
C LEU A 125 12.42 0.36 7.19
N PRO A 126 13.20 0.86 6.20
CA PRO A 126 12.98 2.21 5.67
C PRO A 126 11.59 2.37 5.03
N LEU A 127 11.10 1.34 4.34
CA LEU A 127 9.80 1.37 3.69
C LEU A 127 8.68 1.46 4.74
N ILE A 128 8.77 0.67 5.81
CA ILE A 128 7.77 0.66 6.89
C ILE A 128 7.75 1.99 7.63
N ALA A 129 8.93 2.55 7.92
CA ALA A 129 9.05 3.86 8.56
C ALA A 129 8.45 4.97 7.69
N THR A 130 8.75 5.00 6.39
CA THR A 130 8.13 5.95 5.45
C THR A 130 6.62 5.75 5.36
N SER A 131 6.14 4.50 5.30
CA SER A 131 4.69 4.22 5.33
C SER A 131 4.01 4.76 6.58
N PHE A 132 4.63 4.63 7.75
CA PHE A 132 4.10 5.22 8.99
C PHE A 132 3.96 6.75 8.87
N PHE A 133 4.99 7.46 8.42
CA PHE A 133 4.94 8.91 8.28
C PHE A 133 3.92 9.36 7.22
N VAL A 134 3.84 8.65 6.09
CA VAL A 134 2.85 8.96 5.04
C VAL A 134 1.43 8.75 5.57
N SER A 135 1.15 7.62 6.21
CA SER A 135 -0.16 7.37 6.81
C SER A 135 -0.49 8.40 7.90
N LEU A 136 0.49 8.79 8.72
CA LEU A 136 0.29 9.80 9.76
C LEU A 136 -0.02 11.17 9.16
N GLN A 137 0.71 11.57 8.11
CA GLN A 137 0.47 12.81 7.40
C GLN A 137 -0.94 12.85 6.78
N TRP A 138 -1.38 11.75 6.14
CA TRP A 138 -2.73 11.68 5.57
C TRP A 138 -3.83 11.61 6.63
N LEU A 139 -3.58 10.96 7.77
CA LEU A 139 -4.49 10.99 8.90
C LEU A 139 -4.69 12.41 9.41
N ILE A 140 -3.59 13.15 9.64
CA ILE A 140 -3.64 14.56 10.04
C ILE A 140 -4.36 15.39 8.98
N TYR A 141 -4.05 15.20 7.70
CA TYR A 141 -4.74 15.89 6.61
C TYR A 141 -6.25 15.65 6.62
N GLY A 142 -6.68 14.39 6.74
CA GLY A 142 -8.09 14.03 6.83
C GLY A 142 -8.78 14.64 8.04
N ILE A 143 -8.10 14.78 9.18
CA ILE A 143 -8.63 15.49 10.36
C ILE A 143 -8.81 16.98 10.05
N LEU A 144 -7.82 17.61 9.41
CA LEU A 144 -7.86 19.05 9.08
C LEU A 144 -9.03 19.41 8.14
N ILE A 145 -9.31 18.56 7.15
CA ILE A 145 -10.44 18.78 6.23
C ILE A 145 -11.74 18.09 6.67
N SER A 146 -11.77 17.50 7.87
CA SER A 146 -12.92 16.75 8.41
C SER A 146 -13.43 15.63 7.48
N ASP A 147 -12.53 14.97 6.75
CA ASP A 147 -12.85 13.89 5.82
C ASP A 147 -12.55 12.50 6.44
N SER A 148 -13.61 11.84 6.91
CA SER A 148 -13.53 10.50 7.49
C SER A 148 -13.04 9.42 6.52
N PHE A 149 -13.26 9.58 5.20
CA PHE A 149 -12.80 8.61 4.21
C PHE A 149 -11.28 8.61 4.08
N ILE A 150 -10.63 9.73 4.36
CA ILE A 150 -9.17 9.80 4.45
C ILE A 150 -8.69 9.33 5.82
N GLN A 151 -9.36 9.76 6.90
CA GLN A 151 -8.94 9.46 8.27
C GLN A 151 -8.90 7.95 8.56
N ILE A 152 -10.00 7.25 8.31
CA ILE A 152 -10.17 5.84 8.72
C ILE A 152 -9.09 4.92 8.15
N PRO A 153 -8.86 4.84 6.82
CA PRO A 153 -7.85 3.94 6.27
C PRO A 153 -6.43 4.34 6.70
N ASN A 154 -6.14 5.64 6.82
CA ASN A 154 -4.80 6.09 7.22
C ASN A 154 -4.52 5.85 8.70
N PHE A 155 -5.53 5.94 9.57
CA PHE A 155 -5.42 5.50 10.97
C PHE A 155 -5.05 4.01 11.06
N LEU A 156 -5.74 3.16 10.29
CA LEU A 156 -5.40 1.73 10.22
C LEU A 156 -3.99 1.50 9.66
N GLY A 157 -3.57 2.28 8.65
CA GLY A 157 -2.22 2.25 8.10
C GLY A 157 -1.14 2.63 9.12
N CYS A 158 -1.39 3.65 9.93
CA CYS A 158 -0.53 4.04 11.05
C CYS A 158 -0.40 2.90 12.06
N LEU A 159 -1.52 2.32 12.49
CA LEU A 159 -1.53 1.24 13.47
C LEU A 159 -0.76 0.02 12.96
N LEU A 160 -0.99 -0.39 11.71
CA LEU A 160 -0.28 -1.51 11.10
C LEU A 160 1.21 -1.26 10.94
N SER A 161 1.61 -0.04 10.60
CA SER A 161 3.03 0.32 10.46
C SER A 161 3.71 0.37 11.83
N LEU A 162 3.05 0.88 12.86
CA LEU A 162 3.55 0.85 14.24
C LEU A 162 3.75 -0.59 14.75
N LEU A 163 2.80 -1.49 14.47
CA LEU A 163 2.94 -2.90 14.81
C LEU A 163 4.15 -3.53 14.12
N GLN A 164 4.37 -3.22 12.83
CA GLN A 164 5.53 -3.71 12.09
C GLN A 164 6.86 -3.18 12.65
N LEU A 165 6.93 -1.89 12.98
CA LEU A 165 8.10 -1.29 13.64
C LEU A 165 8.36 -1.91 15.02
N GLY A 166 7.30 -2.16 15.80
CA GLY A 166 7.40 -2.83 17.09
C GLY A 166 7.95 -4.26 16.97
N LEU A 167 7.50 -5.03 15.97
CA LEU A 167 8.05 -6.37 15.71
C LEU A 167 9.52 -6.34 15.28
N PHE A 168 9.95 -5.29 14.56
CA PHE A 168 11.36 -5.14 14.18
C PHE A 168 12.25 -5.00 15.41
N VAL A 169 11.81 -4.26 16.43
CA VAL A 169 12.52 -4.11 17.71
C VAL A 169 12.49 -5.40 18.54
N LEU A 170 11.35 -6.11 18.56
CA LEU A 170 11.18 -7.35 19.34
C LEU A 170 11.88 -8.57 18.73
N TYR A 171 11.97 -8.65 17.40
CA TYR A 171 12.56 -9.76 16.66
C TYR A 171 13.63 -9.26 15.69
N PRO A 172 14.78 -8.74 16.18
CA PRO A 172 15.81 -8.16 15.33
C PRO A 172 16.36 -9.15 14.29
N PRO A 173 16.82 -8.68 13.12
CA PRO A 173 17.36 -9.54 12.08
C PRO A 173 18.56 -10.34 12.59
N ARG A 174 18.57 -11.66 12.35
CA ARG A 174 19.69 -12.53 12.79
C ARG A 174 21.03 -12.09 12.20
N SER A 175 21.05 -11.55 10.99
CA SER A 175 22.25 -10.99 10.36
C SER A 175 22.90 -9.87 11.20
N TYR A 176 22.13 -9.07 11.93
CA TYR A 176 22.67 -8.03 12.82
C TYR A 176 23.43 -8.62 14.03
N SER A 177 22.99 -9.79 14.51
CA SER A 177 23.67 -10.51 15.60
C SER A 177 24.99 -11.13 15.14
N TYR A 178 25.08 -11.63 13.91
CA TYR A 178 26.33 -12.20 13.38
C TYR A 178 27.41 -11.14 13.13
N THR A 179 27.06 -9.97 12.62
CA THR A 179 28.03 -8.88 12.42
C THR A 179 28.60 -8.40 13.77
N GLY A 180 27.74 -8.24 14.79
CA GLY A 180 28.18 -7.88 16.14
C GLY A 180 29.03 -8.94 16.84
N GLN A 181 28.78 -10.22 16.57
CA GLN A 181 29.58 -11.33 17.11
C GLN A 181 30.93 -11.47 16.39
N GLY A 182 30.98 -11.19 15.08
CA GLY A 182 32.22 -11.11 14.31
C GLY A 182 33.19 -10.03 14.83
N TYR A 183 32.68 -8.83 15.13
CA TYR A 183 33.51 -7.78 15.74
C TYR A 183 34.05 -8.19 17.13
N LYS A 184 33.25 -8.86 17.96
CA LYS A 184 33.71 -9.37 19.27
C LYS A 184 34.79 -10.44 19.15
N LEU A 185 34.70 -11.31 18.14
CA LEU A 185 35.73 -12.32 17.86
C LEU A 185 37.02 -11.67 17.34
N LEU A 186 36.92 -10.61 16.55
CA LEU A 186 38.07 -9.84 16.08
C LEU A 186 38.74 -9.07 17.23
N GLU A 187 37.99 -8.45 18.13
CA GLU A 187 38.55 -7.83 19.34
C GLU A 187 39.25 -8.83 20.26
N GLN A 188 38.76 -10.07 20.34
CA GLN A 188 39.42 -11.15 21.09
C GLN A 188 40.64 -11.75 20.37
N ALA A 189 40.68 -11.66 19.03
CA ALA A 189 41.75 -12.21 18.22
C ALA A 189 42.92 -11.24 17.96
N VAL A 190 42.76 -9.95 18.27
CA VAL A 190 43.83 -8.95 18.22
C VAL A 190 44.38 -8.74 19.63
N PRO A 191 45.46 -9.43 20.03
CA PRO A 191 46.10 -9.14 21.30
C PRO A 191 46.80 -7.78 21.20
N PHE A 192 46.37 -6.83 22.03
CA PHE A 192 47.25 -5.74 22.44
C PHE A 192 48.22 -6.25 23.51
#